data_AF-A0A9E5QYV7-F1
#
_entry.id   AF-A0A9E5QYV7-F1
#
_cell.length_a   1.000
_cell.length_b   1.000
_cell.length_c   1.000
_cell.angle_alpha   90.00
_cell.angle_beta   90.00
_cell.angle_gamma   90.00
#
_symmetry.space_group_name_H-M   'P 1'
#
loop_
_entity.id
_entity.type
_entity.pdbx_description
1 polymer ?
#
loop_
_entity_poly.entity_id
_entity_poly.type
_entity_poly.pdbx_seq_one_letter_code
_entity_poly.pdbx_strand_id
1 'polypeptide(L)'
;DDHRRALRTALVIRFFCRCSRRWSRPMHLRLDEYAYRDSLIHRWNPRAKFIVLFLLIIAFSLVQNLAWVPLMLLLTGALYLAARLPLRYLLRRLRYPGLFVLALVVILPFFSGQTVLWRLGPLALREEGLAYMLLVVSRFTAILTVTVVLFGTSTFLTNVTTLRALGLPSLLVDMLMLTVRYLFEFGETLARMQRAMRLRGFAPRRFNRRSAGQWAGLIGSLLLRSYAQAERVYHAMRLRGYSRKETPP
;
A
#
# COMPACT_ATOMS: atom_id res chain seq x y z
N ASP A 1 -4.81 -37.44 -3.51
CA ASP A 1 -4.79 -36.22 -4.33
C ASP A 1 -3.76 -35.18 -3.86
N ASP A 2 -3.75 -34.82 -2.57
CA ASP A 2 -3.02 -33.65 -2.05
C ASP A 2 -1.52 -33.56 -2.43
N HIS A 3 -0.81 -34.69 -2.48
CA HIS A 3 0.60 -34.72 -2.89
C HIS A 3 0.86 -34.09 -4.29
N ARG A 4 -0.11 -34.15 -5.21
CA ARG A 4 -0.05 -33.47 -6.53
C ARG A 4 -0.27 -31.95 -6.44
N ARG A 5 -1.02 -31.48 -5.42
CA ARG A 5 -1.23 -30.05 -5.12
C ARG A 5 0.06 -29.44 -4.56
N ALA A 6 0.71 -30.13 -3.62
CA ALA A 6 2.02 -29.77 -3.08
C ALA A 6 3.10 -29.70 -4.18
N LEU A 7 3.16 -30.71 -5.08
CA LEU A 7 4.11 -30.70 -6.19
C LEU A 7 3.86 -29.55 -7.19
N ARG A 8 2.61 -29.20 -7.51
CA ARG A 8 2.30 -28.08 -8.42
C ARG A 8 2.61 -26.71 -7.80
N THR A 9 2.29 -26.49 -6.53
CA THR A 9 2.68 -25.26 -5.82
C THR A 9 4.20 -25.16 -5.66
N ALA A 10 4.89 -26.26 -5.34
CA ALA A 10 6.35 -26.32 -5.33
C ALA A 10 6.95 -26.03 -6.72
N LEU A 11 6.30 -26.41 -7.83
CA LEU A 11 6.74 -26.08 -9.19
C LEU A 11 6.57 -24.59 -9.51
N VAL A 12 5.45 -23.97 -9.12
CA VAL A 12 5.23 -22.52 -9.26
C VAL A 12 6.25 -21.74 -8.44
N ILE A 13 6.47 -22.13 -7.18
CA ILE A 13 7.46 -21.52 -6.29
C ILE A 13 8.89 -21.72 -6.83
N ARG A 14 9.23 -22.93 -7.33
CA ARG A 14 10.53 -23.17 -7.98
C ARG A 14 10.70 -22.36 -9.27
N PHE A 15 9.65 -22.14 -10.07
CA PHE A 15 9.75 -21.25 -11.23
C PHE A 15 9.97 -19.79 -10.83
N PHE A 16 9.24 -19.30 -9.82
CA PHE A 16 9.44 -17.95 -9.29
C PHE A 16 10.85 -17.77 -8.72
N CYS A 17 11.33 -18.72 -7.91
CA CYS A 17 12.63 -18.69 -7.23
C CYS A 17 13.83 -18.94 -8.18
N ARG A 18 13.71 -19.83 -9.18
CA ARG A 18 14.78 -20.04 -10.17
C ARG A 18 14.85 -18.91 -11.21
N CYS A 19 13.74 -18.18 -11.43
CA CYS A 19 13.74 -16.98 -12.26
C CYS A 19 14.24 -15.74 -11.48
N SER A 20 13.91 -15.60 -10.19
CA SER A 20 14.40 -14.49 -9.35
C SER A 20 15.91 -14.50 -9.11
N ARG A 21 16.57 -15.67 -9.15
CA ARG A 21 18.04 -15.79 -9.09
C ARG A 21 18.80 -15.03 -10.21
N ARG A 22 18.14 -14.61 -11.30
CA ARG A 22 18.74 -13.74 -12.35
C ARG A 22 18.37 -12.25 -12.18
N TRP A 23 17.61 -11.89 -11.15
CA TRP A 23 17.01 -10.57 -10.94
C TRP A 23 17.49 -9.89 -9.64
N SER A 24 18.77 -10.06 -9.29
CA SER A 24 19.43 -9.39 -8.15
C SER A 24 19.75 -7.90 -8.40
N ARG A 25 18.77 -7.17 -8.95
CA ARG A 25 18.76 -5.69 -9.04
C ARG A 25 17.36 -5.18 -8.68
N PRO A 26 17.04 -4.98 -7.39
CA PRO A 26 15.75 -4.45 -6.99
C PRO A 26 15.63 -2.99 -7.42
N MET A 27 14.73 -2.70 -8.37
CA MET A 27 14.22 -1.33 -8.53
C MET A 27 13.29 -1.05 -7.35
N HIS A 28 13.87 -0.60 -6.23
CA HIS A 28 13.16 -0.46 -4.96
C HIS A 28 11.83 0.27 -5.11
N LEU A 29 10.75 -0.44 -4.80
CA LEU A 29 9.51 0.20 -4.39
C LEU A 29 9.87 1.00 -3.12
N ARG A 30 9.63 2.32 -3.10
CA ARG A 30 9.91 3.21 -1.93
C ARG A 30 9.15 2.82 -0.64
N LEU A 31 8.35 1.77 -0.70
CA LEU A 31 7.65 1.13 0.40
C LEU A 31 8.53 0.05 1.07
N ASP A 32 9.28 -0.74 0.30
CA ASP A 32 10.14 -1.82 0.81
C ASP A 32 11.52 -1.32 1.28
N GLU A 33 11.89 -0.06 0.99
CA GLU A 33 13.16 0.58 1.36
C GLU A 33 13.41 0.61 2.89
N TYR A 34 12.35 0.56 3.71
CA TYR A 34 12.42 0.49 5.17
C TYR A 34 12.18 -0.93 5.73
N ALA A 35 11.70 -1.87 4.90
CA ALA A 35 11.31 -3.22 5.30
C ALA A 35 12.49 -4.18 5.56
N TYR A 36 13.74 -3.68 5.49
CA TYR A 36 14.98 -4.39 5.81
C TYR A 36 15.64 -3.91 7.11
N ARG A 37 14.97 -3.11 7.95
CA ARG A 37 15.50 -2.66 9.24
C ARG A 37 15.20 -3.64 10.36
N ASP A 38 16.23 -4.09 11.06
CA ASP A 38 16.09 -4.86 12.31
C ASP A 38 15.31 -4.05 13.36
N SER A 39 14.21 -4.63 13.83
CA SER A 39 13.39 -4.18 14.96
C SER A 39 12.62 -5.37 15.51
N LEU A 40 12.22 -5.32 16.78
CA LEU A 40 11.53 -6.43 17.45
C LEU A 40 10.24 -6.83 16.71
N ILE A 41 9.48 -5.84 16.23
CA ILE A 41 8.26 -6.01 15.42
C ILE A 41 8.53 -6.62 14.02
N HIS A 42 9.77 -6.59 13.52
CA HIS A 42 10.13 -7.24 12.26
C HIS A 42 10.32 -8.76 12.40
N ARG A 43 10.72 -9.24 13.59
CA ARG A 43 10.92 -10.67 13.89
C ARG A 43 9.63 -11.42 14.26
N TRP A 44 8.52 -10.71 14.46
CA TRP A 44 7.22 -11.30 14.77
C TRP A 44 6.60 -12.03 13.59
N ASN A 45 5.94 -13.15 13.88
CA ASN A 45 5.20 -13.96 12.90
C ASN A 45 4.23 -13.09 12.06
N PRO A 46 4.47 -12.90 10.75
CA PRO A 46 3.75 -11.89 9.96
C PRO A 46 2.22 -12.08 9.93
N ARG A 47 1.72 -13.31 10.08
CA ARG A 47 0.27 -13.61 10.16
C ARG A 47 -0.36 -13.02 11.43
N ALA A 48 0.19 -13.32 12.60
CA ALA A 48 -0.31 -12.84 13.89
C ALA A 48 -0.22 -11.31 13.97
N LYS A 49 0.90 -10.75 13.48
CA LYS A 49 1.11 -9.31 13.33
C LYS A 49 0.04 -8.64 12.46
N PHE A 50 -0.35 -9.24 11.33
CA PHE A 50 -1.43 -8.71 10.49
C PHE A 50 -2.77 -8.73 11.24
N ILE A 51 -3.13 -9.85 11.88
CA ILE A 51 -4.38 -10.00 12.64
C ILE A 51 -4.46 -8.97 13.77
N VAL A 52 -3.42 -8.86 14.61
CA VAL A 52 -3.39 -7.93 15.76
C VAL A 52 -3.48 -6.47 15.30
N LEU A 53 -2.73 -6.06 14.26
CA LEU A 53 -2.77 -4.68 13.78
C LEU A 53 -4.09 -4.36 13.05
N PHE A 54 -4.73 -5.33 12.40
CA PHE A 54 -6.05 -5.17 11.77
C PHE A 54 -7.16 -5.05 12.83
N LEU A 55 -7.15 -5.92 13.85
CA LEU A 55 -8.08 -5.85 14.99
C LEU A 55 -7.91 -4.54 15.77
N LEU A 56 -6.67 -4.05 15.92
CA LEU A 56 -6.38 -2.75 16.52
C LEU A 56 -6.99 -1.59 15.72
N ILE A 57 -6.93 -1.62 14.38
CA ILE A 57 -7.59 -0.62 13.52
C ILE A 57 -9.11 -0.65 13.70
N ILE A 58 -9.73 -1.83 13.81
CA ILE A 58 -11.17 -1.98 14.06
C ILE A 58 -11.52 -1.40 15.45
N ALA A 59 -10.79 -1.79 16.50
CA ALA A 59 -11.02 -1.26 17.85
C ALA A 59 -10.91 0.28 17.89
N PHE A 60 -9.88 0.85 17.26
CA PHE A 60 -9.68 2.29 17.13
C PHE A 60 -10.79 2.99 16.31
N SER A 61 -11.46 2.29 15.40
CA SER A 61 -12.63 2.82 14.68
C SER A 61 -13.89 2.84 15.55
N LEU A 62 -14.04 1.91 16.50
CA LEU A 62 -15.20 1.79 17.40
C LEU A 62 -15.15 2.75 18.61
N VAL A 63 -13.98 3.27 18.98
CA VAL A 63 -13.84 4.19 20.13
C VAL A 63 -14.60 5.50 19.89
N GLN A 64 -15.79 5.63 20.48
CA GLN A 64 -16.66 6.83 20.39
C GLN A 64 -16.52 7.79 21.58
N ASN A 65 -15.99 7.35 22.73
CA ASN A 65 -15.90 8.18 23.93
C ASN A 65 -14.52 8.82 24.08
N LEU A 66 -14.49 10.13 24.37
CA LEU A 66 -13.26 10.93 24.50
C LEU A 66 -12.28 10.37 25.55
N ALA A 67 -12.79 9.75 26.62
CA ALA A 67 -11.99 9.16 27.71
C ALA A 67 -10.98 8.07 27.25
N TRP A 68 -11.24 7.37 26.14
CA TRP A 68 -10.34 6.33 25.63
C TRP A 68 -9.22 6.88 24.72
N VAL A 69 -9.32 8.14 24.26
CA VAL A 69 -8.32 8.79 23.40
C VAL A 69 -6.90 8.79 24.00
N PRO A 70 -6.65 9.14 25.28
CA PRO A 70 -5.29 9.09 25.85
C PRO A 70 -4.70 7.66 25.85
N LEU A 71 -5.50 6.64 26.19
CA LEU A 71 -5.05 5.24 26.17
C LEU A 71 -4.68 4.80 24.74
N MET A 72 -5.51 5.18 23.77
CA MET A 72 -5.32 4.90 22.35
C MET A 72 -4.08 5.59 21.77
N LEU A 73 -3.80 6.83 22.15
CA LEU A 73 -2.57 7.55 21.79
C LEU A 73 -1.33 6.91 22.44
N LEU A 74 -1.40 6.54 23.72
CA LEU A 74 -0.31 5.88 24.44
C LEU A 74 0.04 4.52 23.79
N LEU A 75 -0.97 3.69 23.50
CA LEU A 75 -0.79 2.39 22.85
C LEU A 75 -0.20 2.53 21.43
N THR A 76 -0.66 3.52 20.66
CA THR A 76 -0.11 3.84 19.33
C THR A 76 1.35 4.31 19.44
N GLY A 77 1.65 5.18 20.40
CA GLY A 77 3.00 5.70 20.66
C GLY A 77 3.98 4.59 21.03
N ALA A 78 3.60 3.71 21.95
CA ALA A 78 4.39 2.55 22.34
C ALA A 78 4.67 1.60 21.15
N LEU A 79 3.64 1.34 20.33
CA LEU A 79 3.75 0.49 19.14
C LEU A 79 4.63 1.12 18.04
N TYR A 80 4.61 2.45 17.90
CA TYR A 80 5.51 3.19 17.03
C TYR A 80 6.97 3.18 17.53
N LEU A 81 7.18 3.35 18.84
CA LEU A 81 8.51 3.32 19.47
C LEU A 81 9.16 1.94 19.33
N ALA A 82 8.39 0.87 19.56
CA ALA A 82 8.82 -0.52 19.38
C ALA A 82 9.08 -0.89 17.90
N ALA A 83 8.51 -0.16 16.95
CA ALA A 83 8.79 -0.30 15.51
C ALA A 83 10.09 0.42 15.07
N ARG A 84 10.63 1.33 15.88
CA ARG A 84 11.83 2.17 15.60
C ARG A 84 11.85 2.82 14.22
N LEU A 85 10.67 3.19 13.71
CA LEU A 85 10.54 3.89 12.42
C LEU A 85 11.03 5.35 12.57
N PRO A 86 11.72 5.92 11.57
CA PRO A 86 12.13 7.31 11.63
C PRO A 86 10.92 8.24 11.44
N LEU A 87 10.79 9.27 12.29
CA LEU A 87 9.74 10.30 12.22
C LEU A 87 9.60 10.94 10.83
N ARG A 88 10.71 11.06 10.08
CA ARG A 88 10.75 11.53 8.69
C ARG A 88 9.90 10.67 7.73
N TYR A 89 9.76 9.36 7.98
CA TYR A 89 8.91 8.47 7.18
C TYR A 89 7.42 8.70 7.48
N LEU A 90 7.06 8.82 8.77
CA LEU A 90 5.69 9.13 9.20
C LEU A 90 5.24 10.49 8.65
N LEU A 91 6.03 11.54 8.84
CA LEU A 91 5.77 12.89 8.31
C LEU A 91 5.61 12.89 6.77
N ARG A 92 6.47 12.19 6.04
CA ARG A 92 6.39 12.11 4.57
C ARG A 92 5.13 11.37 4.09
N ARG A 93 4.64 10.40 4.86
CA ARG A 93 3.36 9.71 4.56
C ARG A 93 2.15 10.54 4.98
N LEU A 94 2.24 11.24 6.11
CA LEU A 94 1.19 12.10 6.66
C LEU A 94 0.99 13.39 5.85
N ARG A 95 1.96 13.85 5.05
CA ARG A 95 1.84 15.13 4.31
C ARG A 95 0.63 15.22 3.37
N TYR A 96 0.21 14.13 2.73
CA TYR A 96 -0.98 14.15 1.87
C TYR A 96 -2.29 13.97 2.66
N PRO A 97 -2.45 12.95 3.52
CA PRO A 97 -3.70 12.75 4.27
C PRO A 97 -3.92 13.81 5.36
N GLY A 98 -2.85 14.34 5.93
CA GLY A 98 -2.87 15.41 6.93
C GLY A 98 -3.33 16.76 6.37
N LEU A 99 -3.16 17.03 5.06
CA LEU A 99 -3.75 18.22 4.42
C LEU A 99 -5.28 18.13 4.37
N PHE A 100 -5.82 16.95 4.10
CA PHE A 100 -7.26 16.69 4.14
C PHE A 100 -7.82 16.79 5.57
N VAL A 101 -7.11 16.25 6.57
CA VAL A 101 -7.52 16.38 7.97
C VAL A 101 -7.32 17.79 8.54
N LEU A 102 -6.37 18.58 8.03
CA LEU A 102 -6.29 20.02 8.35
C LEU A 102 -7.56 20.76 7.89
N ALA A 103 -8.06 20.46 6.69
CA ALA A 103 -9.33 21.04 6.22
C ALA A 103 -10.51 20.57 7.10
N LEU A 104 -10.56 19.29 7.47
CA LEU A 104 -11.58 18.77 8.39
C LEU A 104 -11.53 19.46 9.77
N VAL A 105 -10.32 19.67 10.31
CA VAL A 105 -10.05 20.39 11.57
C VAL A 105 -10.58 21.81 11.55
N VAL A 106 -10.44 22.51 10.43
CA VAL A 106 -10.98 23.87 10.29
C VAL A 106 -12.51 23.86 10.16
N ILE A 107 -13.10 22.86 9.49
CA ILE A 107 -14.54 22.86 9.17
C ILE A 107 -15.43 22.36 10.34
N LEU A 108 -15.02 21.28 11.03
CA LEU A 108 -15.83 20.65 12.09
C LEU A 108 -16.30 21.59 13.21
N PRO A 109 -15.45 22.42 13.85
CA PRO A 109 -15.86 23.22 15.02
C PRO A 109 -16.84 24.35 14.68
N PHE A 110 -17.03 24.70 13.40
CA PHE A 110 -18.02 25.69 12.97
C PHE A 110 -19.36 25.07 12.59
N PHE A 111 -19.35 23.88 11.97
CA PHE A 111 -20.56 23.18 11.51
C PHE A 111 -21.23 22.29 12.58
N SER A 112 -20.48 21.79 13.57
CA SER A 112 -20.97 20.73 14.47
C SER A 112 -21.32 21.26 15.88
N GLY A 113 -22.61 21.22 16.23
CA GLY A 113 -23.11 21.40 17.59
C GLY A 113 -24.20 22.46 17.76
N GLN A 114 -24.75 22.59 18.96
CA GLN A 114 -25.71 23.65 19.34
C GLN A 114 -25.20 24.60 20.43
N THR A 115 -24.39 24.11 21.39
CA THR A 115 -23.77 24.98 22.41
C THR A 115 -22.63 25.80 21.81
N VAL A 116 -22.65 27.12 22.05
CA VAL A 116 -21.65 28.06 21.56
C VAL A 116 -20.86 28.60 22.76
N LEU A 117 -19.59 28.23 22.85
CA LEU A 117 -18.73 28.65 23.97
C LEU A 117 -18.14 30.05 23.75
N TRP A 118 -17.81 30.39 22.51
CA TRP A 118 -17.24 31.69 22.13
C TRP A 118 -17.75 32.13 20.75
N ARG A 119 -18.02 33.43 20.56
CA ARG A 119 -18.38 34.03 19.27
C ARG A 119 -17.33 35.04 18.84
N LEU A 120 -16.75 34.84 17.66
CA LEU A 120 -15.87 35.81 16.99
C LEU A 120 -16.50 36.14 15.63
N GLY A 121 -17.39 37.14 15.63
CA GLY A 121 -18.19 37.51 14.47
C GLY A 121 -19.10 36.37 14.01
N PRO A 122 -19.14 36.03 12.70
CA PRO A 122 -19.98 34.94 12.20
C PRO A 122 -19.45 33.54 12.55
N LEU A 123 -18.27 33.43 13.17
CA LEU A 123 -17.70 32.16 13.60
C LEU A 123 -18.03 31.91 15.07
N ALA A 124 -18.99 31.01 15.29
CA ALA A 124 -19.34 30.47 16.60
C ALA A 124 -18.53 29.19 16.88
N LEU A 125 -17.71 29.21 17.92
CA LEU A 125 -16.91 28.06 18.36
C LEU A 125 -17.76 27.18 19.29
N ARG A 126 -17.82 25.88 18.99
CA ARG A 126 -18.75 24.92 19.60
C ARG A 126 -17.98 23.84 20.37
N GLU A 127 -18.41 23.52 21.59
CA GLU A 127 -17.73 22.51 22.42
C GLU A 127 -17.84 21.11 21.81
N GLU A 128 -19.04 20.76 21.37
CA GLU A 128 -19.33 19.48 20.70
C GLU A 128 -18.44 19.31 19.46
N GLY A 129 -18.39 20.33 18.59
CA GLY A 129 -17.54 20.34 17.41
C GLY A 129 -16.04 20.25 17.70
N LEU A 130 -15.58 20.85 18.81
CA LEU A 130 -14.18 20.71 19.27
C LEU A 130 -13.88 19.29 19.78
N ALA A 131 -14.80 18.69 20.54
CA ALA A 131 -14.67 17.31 21.01
C ALA A 131 -14.66 16.31 19.83
N TYR A 132 -15.58 16.46 18.87
CA TYR A 132 -15.61 15.66 17.64
C TYR A 132 -14.35 15.86 16.79
N MET A 133 -13.86 17.09 16.64
CA MET A 133 -12.60 17.39 15.95
C MET A 133 -11.43 16.63 16.58
N LEU A 134 -11.23 16.75 17.90
CA LEU A 134 -10.12 16.12 18.62
C LEU A 134 -10.19 14.58 18.49
N LEU A 135 -11.40 14.02 18.58
CA LEU A 135 -11.65 12.58 18.46
C LEU A 135 -11.41 12.05 17.03
N VAL A 136 -11.80 12.80 15.98
CA VAL A 136 -11.50 12.42 14.59
C VAL A 136 -10.00 12.52 14.29
N VAL A 137 -9.32 13.58 14.75
CA VAL A 137 -7.87 13.76 14.55
C VAL A 137 -7.06 12.65 15.23
N SER A 138 -7.41 12.29 16.47
CA SER A 138 -6.71 11.24 17.21
C SER A 138 -6.95 9.86 16.61
N ARG A 139 -8.20 9.52 16.25
CA ARG A 139 -8.54 8.31 15.47
C ARG A 139 -7.71 8.20 14.20
N PHE A 140 -7.73 9.24 13.37
CA PHE A 140 -7.04 9.25 12.08
C PHE A 140 -5.52 9.10 12.23
N THR A 141 -4.92 9.84 13.16
CA THR A 141 -3.48 9.80 13.43
C THR A 141 -3.04 8.42 13.93
N ALA A 142 -3.85 7.80 14.80
CA ALA A 142 -3.59 6.46 15.30
C ALA A 142 -3.71 5.39 14.20
N ILE A 143 -4.83 5.36 13.47
CA ILE A 143 -5.07 4.39 12.39
C ILE A 143 -4.03 4.52 11.28
N LEU A 144 -3.63 5.75 10.90
CA LEU A 144 -2.52 5.95 9.97
C LEU A 144 -1.19 5.45 10.53
N THR A 145 -0.90 5.69 11.81
CA THR A 145 0.37 5.24 12.41
C THR A 145 0.43 3.71 12.46
N VAL A 146 -0.64 3.02 12.89
CA VAL A 146 -0.74 1.55 12.86
C VAL A 146 -0.59 1.01 11.44
N THR A 147 -1.23 1.66 10.45
CA THR A 147 -1.11 1.31 9.02
C THR A 147 0.33 1.50 8.51
N VAL A 148 1.00 2.58 8.91
CA VAL A 148 2.40 2.88 8.58
C VAL A 148 3.36 1.88 9.23
N VAL A 149 3.08 1.40 10.44
CA VAL A 149 3.84 0.31 11.08
C VAL A 149 3.63 -1.01 10.32
N LEU A 150 2.38 -1.37 10.00
CA LEU A 150 2.04 -2.61 9.28
C LEU A 150 2.78 -2.71 7.94
N PHE A 151 2.65 -1.69 7.08
CA PHE A 151 3.30 -1.67 5.76
C PHE A 151 4.80 -1.31 5.81
N GLY A 152 5.27 -0.60 6.83
CA GLY A 152 6.68 -0.19 6.95
C GLY A 152 7.60 -1.27 7.53
N THR A 153 7.06 -2.28 8.23
CA THR A 153 7.85 -3.30 8.93
C THR A 153 7.67 -4.72 8.36
N SER A 154 7.06 -4.88 7.19
CA SER A 154 6.88 -6.14 6.46
C SER A 154 6.89 -5.89 4.94
N THR A 155 7.67 -6.65 4.16
CA THR A 155 7.75 -6.43 2.70
C THR A 155 6.42 -6.68 1.99
N PHE A 156 6.19 -6.03 0.84
CA PHE A 156 4.95 -6.22 0.08
C PHE A 156 4.69 -7.69 -0.28
N LEU A 157 5.74 -8.42 -0.67
CA LEU A 157 5.66 -9.86 -0.97
C LEU A 157 5.29 -10.69 0.26
N THR A 158 5.83 -10.35 1.45
CA THR A 158 5.46 -11.00 2.70
C THR A 158 3.97 -10.79 2.99
N ASN A 159 3.48 -9.57 2.85
CA ASN A 159 2.07 -9.22 3.08
C ASN A 159 1.12 -9.97 2.13
N VAL A 160 1.49 -10.14 0.86
CA VAL A 160 0.74 -10.98 -0.10
C VAL A 160 0.75 -12.47 0.30
N THR A 161 1.84 -12.98 0.89
CA THR A 161 1.86 -14.37 1.41
C THR A 161 1.12 -14.57 2.74
N THR A 162 1.05 -13.57 3.62
CA THR A 162 0.21 -13.65 4.83
C THR A 162 -1.27 -13.65 4.47
N LEU A 163 -1.65 -12.85 3.46
CA LEU A 163 -3.00 -12.81 2.92
C LEU A 163 -3.45 -14.17 2.38
N ARG A 164 -2.57 -14.94 1.72
CA ARG A 164 -2.84 -16.36 1.35
C ARG A 164 -3.16 -17.22 2.57
N ALA A 165 -2.41 -17.06 3.66
CA ALA A 165 -2.61 -17.83 4.88
C ALA A 165 -3.80 -17.35 5.73
N LEU A 166 -4.42 -16.23 5.38
CA LEU A 166 -5.65 -15.68 5.97
C LEU A 166 -6.92 -16.09 5.20
N GLY A 167 -6.80 -16.98 4.21
CA GLY A 167 -7.95 -17.57 3.49
C GLY A 167 -8.24 -16.97 2.10
N LEU A 168 -7.46 -16.01 1.61
CA LEU A 168 -7.62 -15.54 0.22
C LEU A 168 -7.32 -16.68 -0.78
N PRO A 169 -8.19 -16.91 -1.79
CA PRO A 169 -8.02 -18.00 -2.74
C PRO A 169 -6.69 -17.90 -3.48
N SER A 170 -6.03 -19.05 -3.68
CA SER A 170 -4.69 -19.14 -4.24
C SER A 170 -4.53 -18.38 -5.55
N LEU A 171 -5.54 -18.45 -6.43
CA LEU A 171 -5.64 -17.74 -7.71
C LEU A 171 -5.39 -16.24 -7.58
N LEU A 172 -6.08 -15.55 -6.66
CA LEU A 172 -5.92 -14.11 -6.44
C LEU A 172 -4.49 -13.79 -5.99
N VAL A 173 -3.90 -14.63 -5.14
CA VAL A 173 -2.53 -14.43 -4.65
C VAL A 173 -1.50 -14.69 -5.76
N ASP A 174 -1.70 -15.71 -6.60
CA ASP A 174 -0.83 -15.98 -7.75
C ASP A 174 -0.91 -14.84 -8.78
N MET A 175 -2.12 -14.30 -9.03
CA MET A 175 -2.31 -13.09 -9.85
C MET A 175 -1.63 -11.86 -9.24
N LEU A 176 -1.74 -11.64 -7.92
CA LEU A 176 -1.03 -10.55 -7.22
C LEU A 176 0.49 -10.68 -7.33
N MET A 177 1.05 -11.88 -7.14
CA MET A 177 2.50 -12.12 -7.31
C MET A 177 2.97 -11.83 -8.74
N LEU A 178 2.21 -12.25 -9.75
CA LEU A 178 2.50 -11.96 -11.15
C LEU A 178 2.43 -10.45 -11.42
N THR A 179 1.40 -9.76 -10.94
CA THR A 179 1.24 -8.30 -11.09
C THR A 179 2.39 -7.54 -10.44
N VAL A 180 2.79 -7.89 -9.21
CA VAL A 180 3.96 -7.27 -8.53
C VAL A 180 5.23 -7.47 -9.35
N ARG A 181 5.48 -8.68 -9.86
CA ARG A 181 6.64 -8.98 -10.70
C ARG A 181 6.65 -8.15 -11.98
N TYR A 182 5.54 -8.10 -12.72
CA TYR A 182 5.48 -7.35 -13.98
C TYR A 182 5.45 -5.83 -13.79
N LEU A 183 4.97 -5.32 -12.64
CA LEU A 183 5.05 -3.90 -12.29
C LEU A 183 6.51 -3.41 -12.28
N PHE A 184 7.46 -4.20 -11.76
CA PHE A 184 8.88 -3.88 -11.82
C PHE A 184 9.45 -3.99 -13.24
N GLU A 185 9.12 -5.05 -14.00
CA GLU A 185 9.59 -5.24 -15.38
C GLU A 185 9.09 -4.13 -16.34
N PHE A 186 7.83 -3.69 -16.16
CA PHE A 186 7.26 -2.55 -16.88
C PHE A 186 7.83 -1.21 -16.37
N GLY A 187 8.12 -1.08 -15.07
CA GLY A 187 8.80 0.10 -14.51
C GLY A 187 10.17 0.34 -15.13
N GLU A 188 11.00 -0.70 -15.25
CA GLU A 188 12.28 -0.61 -15.97
C GLU A 188 12.12 -0.33 -17.47
N THR A 189 11.11 -0.95 -18.09
CA THR A 189 10.80 -0.76 -19.52
C THR A 189 10.44 0.70 -19.79
N LEU A 190 9.55 1.26 -18.97
CA LEU A 190 9.14 2.66 -18.99
C LEU A 190 10.35 3.59 -18.74
N ALA A 191 11.20 3.29 -17.76
CA ALA A 191 12.41 4.06 -17.49
C ALA A 191 13.47 3.97 -18.60
N ARG A 192 13.46 2.91 -19.43
CA ARG A 192 14.26 2.81 -20.67
C ARG A 192 13.64 3.63 -21.81
N MET A 193 12.33 3.49 -22.04
CA MET A 193 11.58 4.25 -23.04
C MET A 193 11.66 5.76 -22.81
N GLN A 194 11.47 6.23 -21.57
CA GLN A 194 11.59 7.64 -21.21
C GLN A 194 13.02 8.19 -21.42
N ARG A 195 14.07 7.39 -21.20
CA ARG A 195 15.45 7.80 -21.49
C ARG A 195 15.70 7.93 -22.99
N ALA A 196 15.26 6.94 -23.78
CA ALA A 196 15.35 7.00 -25.25
C ALA A 196 14.56 8.20 -25.83
N MET A 197 13.39 8.50 -25.27
CA MET A 197 12.58 9.68 -25.62
C MET A 197 13.32 11.00 -25.32
N ARG A 198 13.94 11.14 -24.14
CA ARG A 198 14.75 12.33 -23.80
C ARG A 198 15.96 12.51 -24.72
N LEU A 199 16.64 11.42 -25.08
CA LEU A 199 17.76 11.44 -26.04
C LEU A 199 17.31 11.88 -27.45
N ARG A 200 16.07 11.60 -27.84
CA ARG A 200 15.43 12.12 -29.07
C ARG A 200 14.94 13.57 -28.96
N GLY A 201 15.52 14.37 -28.06
CA GLY A 201 15.22 15.79 -27.91
C GLY A 201 13.92 16.13 -27.15
N PHE A 202 13.26 15.17 -26.49
CA PHE A 202 12.04 15.46 -25.73
C PHE A 202 12.34 16.26 -24.45
N ALA A 203 12.12 17.57 -24.52
CA ALA A 203 12.14 18.46 -23.37
C ALA A 203 10.75 18.53 -22.70
N PRO A 204 10.55 17.99 -21.48
CA PRO A 204 9.25 18.01 -20.78
C PRO A 204 8.85 19.41 -20.23
N ARG A 205 9.52 20.48 -20.67
CA ARG A 205 9.45 21.83 -20.07
C ARG A 205 8.25 22.68 -20.52
N ARG A 206 7.45 22.20 -21.49
CA ARG A 206 6.19 22.85 -21.93
C ARG A 206 5.12 21.81 -22.25
N PHE A 207 3.90 22.01 -21.71
CA PHE A 207 2.70 21.30 -22.14
C PHE A 207 2.23 21.86 -23.49
N ASN A 208 2.63 21.19 -24.57
CA ASN A 208 2.22 21.49 -25.94
C ASN A 208 1.45 20.26 -26.49
N ARG A 209 0.55 20.43 -27.47
CA ARG A 209 -0.07 19.33 -28.22
C ARG A 209 0.98 18.33 -28.75
N ARG A 210 2.14 18.83 -29.20
CA ARG A 210 3.29 18.00 -29.61
C ARG A 210 3.82 17.10 -28.48
N SER A 211 3.86 17.61 -27.24
CA SER A 211 4.26 16.86 -26.05
C SER A 211 3.25 15.77 -25.70
N ALA A 212 1.95 16.07 -25.82
CA ALA A 212 0.87 15.09 -25.57
C ALA A 212 0.92 13.91 -26.55
N GLY A 213 1.14 14.16 -27.85
CA GLY A 213 1.30 13.10 -28.85
C GLY A 213 2.48 12.16 -28.56
N GLN A 214 3.60 12.69 -28.05
CA GLN A 214 4.75 11.87 -27.66
C GLN A 214 4.47 11.01 -26.42
N TRP A 215 3.76 11.55 -25.41
CA TRP A 215 3.27 10.74 -24.29
C TRP A 215 2.30 9.64 -24.74
N ALA A 216 1.37 9.95 -25.65
CA ALA A 216 0.43 8.96 -26.20
C ALA A 216 1.17 7.82 -26.94
N GLY A 217 2.17 8.13 -27.76
CA GLY A 217 3.00 7.11 -28.43
C GLY A 217 3.80 6.22 -27.47
N LEU A 218 4.30 6.78 -26.36
CA LEU A 218 4.96 6.01 -25.30
C LEU A 218 3.97 5.12 -24.54
N ILE A 219 2.77 5.61 -24.23
CA ILE A 219 1.73 4.84 -23.54
C ILE A 219 1.23 3.70 -24.45
N GLY A 220 0.95 3.99 -25.72
CA GLY A 220 0.50 2.98 -26.70
C GLY A 220 1.55 1.88 -26.95
N SER A 221 2.82 2.25 -27.12
CA SER A 221 3.91 1.26 -27.28
C SER A 221 4.20 0.47 -26.01
N LEU A 222 4.02 1.04 -24.82
CA LEU A 222 4.07 0.29 -23.55
C LEU A 222 2.88 -0.68 -23.43
N LEU A 223 1.67 -0.23 -23.78
CA LEU A 223 0.44 -1.02 -23.71
C LEU A 223 0.51 -2.23 -24.65
N LEU A 224 0.86 -2.03 -25.93
CA LEU A 224 1.04 -3.11 -26.90
C LEU A 224 2.10 -4.12 -26.44
N ARG A 225 3.22 -3.62 -25.87
CA ARG A 225 4.28 -4.48 -25.31
C ARG A 225 3.83 -5.24 -24.06
N SER A 226 2.93 -4.68 -23.26
CA SER A 226 2.34 -5.35 -22.09
C SER A 226 1.34 -6.44 -22.49
N TYR A 227 0.54 -6.21 -23.52
CA TYR A 227 -0.39 -7.20 -24.09
C TYR A 227 0.38 -8.40 -24.66
N ALA A 228 1.34 -8.14 -25.56
CA ALA A 228 2.20 -9.17 -26.12
C ALA A 228 3.11 -9.86 -25.09
N GLN A 229 3.27 -9.31 -23.87
CA GLN A 229 3.89 -10.00 -22.73
C GLN A 229 2.88 -10.92 -22.04
N ALA A 230 1.65 -10.45 -21.79
CA ALA A 230 0.59 -11.24 -21.18
C ALA A 230 0.28 -12.51 -21.99
N GLU A 231 0.18 -12.42 -23.32
CA GLU A 231 -0.02 -13.58 -24.21
C GLU A 231 1.11 -14.61 -24.07
N ARG A 232 2.37 -14.18 -24.22
CA ARG A 232 3.55 -15.07 -24.10
C ARG A 232 3.60 -15.76 -22.73
N VAL A 233 3.19 -15.06 -21.67
CA VAL A 233 3.09 -15.60 -20.31
C VAL A 233 1.93 -16.60 -20.18
N TYR A 234 0.77 -16.31 -20.75
CA TYR A 234 -0.38 -17.21 -20.81
C TYR A 234 -0.07 -18.51 -21.56
N HIS A 235 0.53 -18.43 -22.75
CA HIS A 235 0.98 -19.61 -23.50
C HIS A 235 2.03 -20.41 -22.71
N ALA A 236 3.00 -19.76 -22.07
CA ALA A 236 3.99 -20.43 -21.22
C ALA A 236 3.40 -21.08 -19.96
N MET A 237 2.27 -20.59 -19.44
CA MET A 237 1.50 -21.24 -18.37
C MET A 237 0.73 -22.45 -18.91
N ARG A 238 0.03 -22.31 -20.05
CA ARG A 238 -0.72 -23.39 -20.68
C ARG A 238 0.16 -24.60 -21.01
N LEU A 239 1.35 -24.35 -21.58
CA LEU A 239 2.37 -25.37 -21.89
C LEU A 239 2.93 -26.10 -20.64
N ARG A 240 2.76 -25.54 -19.44
CA ARG A 240 3.23 -26.15 -18.18
C ARG A 240 2.12 -26.91 -17.43
N GLY A 241 1.01 -27.22 -18.12
CA GLY A 241 -0.12 -27.90 -17.51
C GLY A 241 -0.87 -27.04 -16.49
N TYR A 242 -0.77 -25.71 -16.59
CA TYR A 242 -1.63 -24.76 -15.86
C TYR A 242 -3.02 -24.72 -16.53
N SER A 243 -3.65 -25.88 -16.63
CA SER A 243 -5.01 -26.01 -17.14
C SER A 243 -5.98 -25.33 -16.19
N ARG A 244 -7.09 -24.83 -16.75
CA ARG A 244 -8.19 -24.26 -16.00
C ARG A 244 -8.66 -25.31 -14.97
N LYS A 245 -8.57 -24.99 -13.68
CA LYS A 245 -9.52 -25.55 -12.73
C LYS A 245 -10.76 -24.66 -12.86
N GLU A 246 -11.76 -25.13 -13.60
CA GLU A 246 -13.13 -24.75 -13.28
C GLU A 246 -13.34 -24.94 -11.76
N THR A 247 -14.09 -24.01 -11.16
CA THR A 247 -14.68 -24.23 -9.85
C THR A 247 -15.57 -25.47 -9.90
N PRO A 248 -15.65 -26.28 -8.83
CA PRO A 248 -16.71 -27.27 -8.72
C PRO A 248 -18.09 -26.57 -8.78
N PRO A 249 -19.14 -27.27 -9.21
CA PRO A 249 -20.52 -26.79 -9.07
C PRO A 249 -20.90 -26.63 -7.58
#